data_AF-A0AAE4CSU8-F1
#
_entry.id   AF-A0AAE4CSU8-F1
#
_cell.length_a   1.000
_cell.length_b   1.000
_cell.length_c   1.000
_cell.angle_alpha   90.00
_cell.angle_beta   90.00
_cell.angle_gamma   90.00
#
_symmetry.space_group_name_H-M   'P 1'
#
loop_
_entity.id
_entity.type
_entity.pdbx_description
1 polymer ?
#
loop_
_entity_poly.entity_id
_entity_poly.type
_entity_poly.pdbx_seq_one_letter_code
_entity_poly.pdbx_strand_id
1 'polypeptide(L)'
;MTPAQAGQLGALERWGKTPDRAAATAPARKAAEARWEREVRSEFPDLDDALVLRLAESRRKAHFVRMGQASAAARKRKAAQKPPIKAASSAA
;
A
#
# COMPACT_ATOMS: atom_id res chain seq x y z
N MET A 1 -21.55 -6.73 15.16
CA MET A 1 -20.64 -5.83 14.44
C MET A 1 -19.65 -6.68 13.64
N THR A 2 -19.56 -6.51 12.32
CA THR A 2 -18.58 -7.24 11.49
C THR A 2 -17.17 -6.64 11.65
N PRO A 3 -16.09 -7.37 11.30
CA PRO A 3 -14.73 -6.82 11.34
C PRO A 3 -14.57 -5.55 10.50
N ALA A 4 -15.26 -5.46 9.36
CA ALA A 4 -15.26 -4.27 8.51
C ALA A 4 -15.91 -3.07 9.20
N GLN A 5 -17.04 -3.28 9.89
CA GLN A 5 -17.72 -2.24 10.65
C GLN A 5 -16.88 -1.77 11.86
N ALA A 6 -16.22 -2.70 12.55
CA ALA A 6 -15.31 -2.40 13.65
C ALA A 6 -14.13 -1.52 13.21
N GLY A 7 -13.50 -1.88 12.10
CA GLY A 7 -12.40 -1.10 11.53
C GLY A 7 -12.82 0.30 11.09
N GLN A 8 -14.02 0.43 10.52
CA GLN A 8 -14.58 1.71 10.12
C GLN A 8 -14.86 2.63 11.33
N LEU A 9 -15.46 2.10 12.40
CA LEU A 9 -15.73 2.86 13.62
C LEU A 9 -14.42 3.39 14.24
N GLY A 10 -13.43 2.51 14.43
CA GLY A 10 -12.14 2.92 15.01
C GLY A 10 -11.39 3.95 14.15
N ALA A 11 -11.48 3.84 12.82
CA ALA A 11 -10.90 4.83 11.92
C ALA A 11 -11.60 6.20 12.08
N LEU A 12 -12.93 6.23 12.12
CA LEU A 12 -13.70 7.47 12.31
C LEU A 12 -13.40 8.12 13.67
N GLU A 13 -13.36 7.34 14.74
CA GLU A 13 -13.02 7.83 16.08
C GLU A 13 -11.61 8.43 16.14
N ARG A 14 -10.62 7.72 15.59
CA ARG A 14 -9.23 8.20 15.58
C ARG A 14 -9.10 9.50 14.79
N TRP A 15 -9.71 9.54 13.60
CA TRP A 15 -9.60 10.70 12.72
C TRP A 15 -10.48 11.88 13.15
N GLY A 16 -11.51 11.67 13.97
CA GLY A 16 -12.26 12.72 14.65
C GLY A 16 -11.45 13.43 15.74
N LYS A 17 -10.45 12.76 16.32
CA LYS A 17 -9.55 13.31 17.35
C LYS A 17 -8.22 13.83 16.80
N THR A 18 -8.00 13.74 15.49
CA THR A 18 -6.72 14.09 14.85
C THR A 18 -6.91 15.31 13.95
N PRO A 19 -6.60 16.53 14.44
CA PRO A 19 -6.76 17.76 13.67
C PRO A 19 -5.81 17.81 12.45
N ASP A 20 -4.55 17.38 12.62
CA ASP A 20 -3.58 17.27 11.53
C ASP A 20 -3.25 15.80 11.23
N ARG A 21 -3.87 15.28 10.18
CA ARG A 21 -3.66 13.90 9.73
C ARG A 21 -2.31 13.69 9.04
N ALA A 22 -1.78 14.74 8.40
CA ALA A 22 -0.51 14.67 7.68
C ALA A 22 0.65 14.56 8.68
N ALA A 23 0.61 15.36 9.75
CA ALA A 23 1.55 15.26 10.86
C ALA A 23 1.44 13.91 11.59
N ALA A 24 0.22 13.44 11.88
CA ALA A 24 0.01 12.16 12.56
C ALA A 24 0.59 10.95 11.81
N THR A 25 0.75 11.03 10.49
CA THR A 25 1.31 9.96 9.66
C THR A 25 2.74 10.22 9.20
N ALA A 26 3.31 11.40 9.46
CA ALA A 26 4.67 11.75 9.05
C ALA A 26 5.74 10.81 9.64
N PRO A 27 5.69 10.41 10.93
CA PRO A 27 6.68 9.47 11.48
C PRO A 27 6.63 8.10 10.80
N ALA A 28 5.42 7.60 10.53
CA ALA A 28 5.22 6.33 9.85
C ALA A 28 5.72 6.37 8.41
N ARG A 29 5.46 7.48 7.68
CA ARG A 29 6.00 7.69 6.32
C ARG A 29 7.53 7.71 6.32
N LYS A 30 8.15 8.46 7.24
CA LYS A 30 9.61 8.53 7.38
C LYS A 30 10.20 7.14 7.68
N ALA A 31 9.60 6.38 8.59
CA ALA A 31 10.06 5.03 8.90
C ALA A 31 9.90 4.05 7.72
N ALA A 32 8.82 4.19 6.95
CA ALA A 32 8.58 3.39 5.76
C ALA A 32 9.58 3.70 4.63
N GLU A 33 10.05 4.93 4.53
CA GLU A 33 11.11 5.32 3.58
C GLU A 33 12.49 4.85 4.06
N ALA A 34 12.82 5.06 5.33
CA ALA A 34 14.11 4.68 5.91
C ALA A 34 14.37 3.16 5.90
N ARG A 35 13.33 2.32 5.78
CA ARG A 35 13.51 0.86 5.77
C ARG A 35 14.40 0.39 4.62
N TRP A 36 14.30 1.03 3.45
CA TRP A 36 15.04 0.64 2.25
C TRP A 36 16.52 0.93 2.39
N GLU A 37 16.86 2.07 3.00
CA GLU A 37 18.24 2.41 3.33
C GLU A 37 18.85 1.41 4.30
N ARG A 38 18.10 1.01 5.35
CA ARG A 38 18.56 -0.03 6.30
C ARG A 38 18.81 -1.37 5.61
N GLU A 39 17.92 -1.78 4.71
CA GLU A 39 18.10 -3.03 3.95
C GLU A 39 19.35 -2.98 3.05
N VAL A 40 19.57 -1.85 2.36
CA VAL A 40 20.77 -1.67 1.52
C VAL A 40 22.03 -1.67 2.37
N ARG A 41 22.06 -0.92 3.48
CA ARG A 41 23.23 -0.83 4.36
C ARG A 41 23.53 -2.14 5.08
N SER A 42 22.51 -2.96 5.36
CA SER A 42 22.70 -4.31 5.90
C SER A 42 23.36 -5.27 4.91
N GLU A 43 23.17 -5.07 3.62
CA GLU A 43 23.72 -5.92 2.56
C GLU A 43 25.07 -5.40 2.06
N PHE A 44 25.24 -4.08 2.08
CA PHE A 44 26.42 -3.37 1.62
C PHE A 44 26.85 -2.33 2.68
N PRO A 45 27.53 -2.77 3.75
CA PRO A 45 27.87 -1.92 4.89
C PRO A 45 28.87 -0.81 4.55
N ASP A 46 29.74 -1.03 3.56
CA ASP A 46 30.83 -0.12 3.19
C ASP A 46 30.47 0.86 2.06
N LEU A 47 29.20 0.89 1.61
CA LEU A 47 28.77 1.82 0.57
C LEU A 47 28.66 3.25 1.09
N ASP A 48 29.09 4.19 0.26
CA ASP A 48 28.83 5.62 0.46
C ASP A 48 27.32 5.93 0.52
N ASP A 49 26.96 6.93 1.33
CA ASP A 49 25.57 7.30 1.58
C ASP A 49 24.81 7.69 0.30
N ALA A 50 25.47 8.35 -0.66
CA ALA A 50 24.82 8.71 -1.91
C ALA A 50 24.45 7.46 -2.73
N LEU A 51 25.29 6.42 -2.71
CA LEU A 51 25.00 5.15 -3.36
C LEU A 51 23.91 4.38 -2.62
N VAL A 52 23.91 4.39 -1.28
CA VAL A 52 22.86 3.80 -0.47
C VAL A 52 21.49 4.38 -0.84
N LEU A 53 21.39 5.71 -0.94
CA LEU A 53 20.15 6.39 -1.30
C LEU A 53 19.64 5.99 -2.69
N ARG A 54 20.53 5.94 -3.70
CA ARG A 54 20.17 5.55 -5.07
C ARG A 54 19.68 4.11 -5.16
N LEU A 55 20.34 3.20 -4.42
CA LEU A 55 19.93 1.80 -4.35
C LEU A 55 18.62 1.62 -3.58
N ALA A 56 18.45 2.36 -2.48
CA ALA A 56 17.22 2.35 -1.69
C ALA A 56 16.02 2.82 -2.51
N GLU A 57 16.17 3.90 -3.29
CA GLU A 57 15.15 4.37 -4.22
C GLU A 57 14.80 3.32 -5.28
N SER A 58 15.82 2.65 -5.84
CA SER A 58 15.62 1.58 -6.83
C SER A 58 14.87 0.39 -6.23
N ARG A 59 15.20 -0.03 -5.00
CA ARG A 59 14.48 -1.08 -4.26
C ARG A 59 13.04 -0.69 -3.98
N ARG A 60 12.81 0.53 -3.53
CA ARG A 60 11.46 1.08 -3.31
C ARG A 60 10.63 0.99 -4.59
N LYS A 61 11.16 1.47 -5.72
CA LYS A 61 10.48 1.41 -7.03
C LYS A 61 10.16 -0.03 -7.41
N ALA A 62 11.14 -0.93 -7.32
CA ALA A 62 10.94 -2.35 -7.63
C ALA A 62 9.84 -2.99 -6.78
N HIS A 63 9.78 -2.69 -5.47
CA HIS A 63 8.74 -3.18 -4.58
C HIS A 63 7.34 -2.77 -5.03
N PHE A 64 7.13 -1.48 -5.34
CA PHE A 64 5.81 -1.00 -5.77
C PHE A 64 5.43 -1.51 -7.17
N VAL A 65 6.39 -1.70 -8.07
CA VAL A 65 6.14 -2.36 -9.36
C VAL A 65 5.61 -3.79 -9.16
N ARG A 66 6.28 -4.59 -8.31
CA ARG A 66 5.82 -5.96 -7.99
C ARG A 66 4.42 -5.96 -7.38
N MET A 67 4.16 -5.04 -6.44
CA MET A 67 2.84 -4.89 -5.83
C MET A 67 1.76 -4.53 -6.86
N GLY A 68 2.07 -3.62 -7.78
CA GLY A 68 1.18 -3.23 -8.88
C GLY A 68 0.85 -4.40 -9.79
N GLN A 69 1.85 -5.19 -10.18
CA GLN A 69 1.68 -6.41 -10.97
C GLN A 69 0.79 -7.44 -10.27
N ALA A 70 1.06 -7.73 -9.00
CA ALA A 70 0.26 -8.65 -8.19
C ALA A 70 -1.21 -8.19 -8.09
N SER A 71 -1.41 -6.88 -7.87
CA SER A 71 -2.74 -6.27 -7.81
C SER A 71 -3.48 -6.37 -9.15
N ALA A 72 -2.80 -6.11 -10.27
CA ALA A 72 -3.36 -6.26 -11.60
C ALA A 72 -3.77 -7.71 -11.90
N ALA A 73 -2.91 -8.68 -11.55
CA ALA A 73 -3.23 -10.10 -11.68
C ALA A 73 -4.46 -10.49 -10.83
N ALA A 74 -4.56 -10.00 -9.59
CA ALA A 74 -5.71 -10.24 -8.73
C ALA A 74 -7.02 -9.68 -9.31
N ARG A 75 -6.98 -8.45 -9.86
CA ARG A 75 -8.15 -7.85 -10.54
C ARG A 75 -8.59 -8.66 -11.76
N LYS A 76 -7.64 -9.13 -12.58
CA LYS A 76 -7.93 -9.99 -13.73
C LYS A 76 -8.62 -11.29 -13.32
N ARG A 77 -8.12 -11.97 -12.28
CA ARG A 77 -8.75 -13.19 -11.75
C ARG A 77 -10.17 -12.93 -11.25
N LYS A 78 -10.39 -11.84 -10.52
CA LYS A 78 -11.73 -11.46 -10.03
C LYS A 78 -12.70 -11.16 -11.18
N ALA A 79 -12.23 -10.49 -12.23
CA ALA A 79 -13.05 -10.21 -13.41
C ALA A 79 -13.47 -11.51 -14.13
N ALA A 80 -12.56 -12.48 -14.27
CA ALA A 80 -12.87 -13.78 -14.84
C ALA A 80 -13.87 -14.60 -13.99
N GLN A 81 -13.87 -14.41 -12.68
CA GLN A 81 -14.80 -15.08 -11.75
C GLN A 81 -16.16 -14.40 -11.64
N LYS A 82 -16.31 -13.16 -12.15
CA LYS A 82 -17.58 -12.45 -12.07
C LYS A 82 -18.52 -13.05 -13.11
N PRO A 83 -19.63 -13.69 -12.71
CA PRO A 83 -20.58 -14.22 -13.67
C PRO A 83 -21.13 -13.07 -14.53
N PRO A 84 -21.47 -13.32 -15.81
CA PRO A 84 -22.10 -12.30 -16.64
C PRO A 84 -23.35 -11.80 -15.92
N ILE A 85 -23.48 -10.48 -15.81
CA ILE A 85 -24.69 -9.86 -15.32
C ILE A 85 -25.78 -10.27 -16.31
N LYS A 86 -26.74 -11.11 -15.90
CA LYS A 86 -27.92 -11.42 -16.72
C LYS A 86 -28.55 -10.07 -17.11
N ALA A 87 -28.69 -9.82 -18.42
CA ALA A 87 -29.47 -8.70 -18.90
C ALA A 87 -30.86 -8.80 -18.26
N ALA A 88 -31.28 -7.74 -17.56
CA ALA A 88 -32.61 -7.70 -16.98
C ALA A 88 -33.61 -7.90 -18.12
N SER A 89 -34.38 -8.98 -18.03
CA SER A 89 -35.54 -9.22 -18.86
C SER A 89 -36.48 -8.03 -18.71
N SER A 90 -36.57 -7.18 -19.72
CA SER A 90 -37.73 -6.30 -19.90
C SER A 90 -38.79 -7.11 -20.64
N ALA A 91 -39.64 -7.77 -19.88
CA ALA A 91 -40.96 -8.19 -20.35
C ALA A 91 -41.98 -7.42 -19.51
N ALA A 92 -42.49 -6.35 -20.10
CA ALA A 92 -43.72 -5.66 -19.72
C ALA A 92 -44.37 -5.20 -21.02
#